data_AF-A0A4Q4Z3R1-F1
#
_entry.id   AF-A0A4Q4Z3R1-F1
#
_cell.length_a   1.000
_cell.length_b   1.000
_cell.length_c   1.000
_cell.angle_alpha   90.00
_cell.angle_beta   90.00
_cell.angle_gamma   90.00
#
_symmetry.space_group_name_H-M   'P 1'
#
loop_
_entity.id
_entity.type
_entity.pdbx_description
1 polymer ?
#
loop_
_entity_poly.entity_id
_entity_poly.type
_entity_poly.pdbx_seq_one_letter_code
_entity_poly.pdbx_strand_id
1 'polypeptide(L)'
;MFRASLSFLAFQQSLAAVTWRTIGCDGWTFKGKSIDAIWDNAVLMTTQAQSQIDAIPTRMRMGGFNDLQKRAGANAEFMFGVNFNRFTGLGSAGLATMRTAKTMYSDIQKGLQGTLDNLDVGNAYLFCGANGLTKSPIPEYRDPGPIWHAEVEIDLPGENPGEIDRVTEYILLSFAANREAGEPCAEPGQNYAGKTFTATQRIGEVEEQFVGIILCPNRWEENGYKIFATLDQGFPAEASEENKYPYIGDYNSVSGTLVHEMTHVVGRVRDNQKYQDDNRVGFKAAVKLAQDDQPAALTNPDTYRIFAEMSMSPSTKWGQPNPQSGQHRTNG
;
A
#
# COMPACT_ATOMS: atom_id res chain seq x y z
N MET A 1 -42.74 21.91 23.24
CA MET A 1 -42.15 20.69 22.66
C MET A 1 -41.25 21.12 21.51
N PHE A 2 -39.95 21.24 21.75
CA PHE A 2 -38.97 21.65 20.73
C PHE A 2 -38.44 20.39 20.02
N ARG A 3 -38.68 20.27 18.71
CA ARG A 3 -38.06 19.28 17.83
C ARG A 3 -36.62 19.73 17.57
N ALA A 4 -35.65 19.01 18.13
CA ALA A 4 -34.25 19.15 17.77
C ALA A 4 -34.03 18.41 16.43
N SER A 5 -33.90 19.18 15.36
CA SER A 5 -33.38 18.67 14.09
C SER A 5 -31.90 18.35 14.28
N LEU A 6 -31.55 17.05 14.31
CA LEU A 6 -30.17 16.61 14.15
C LEU A 6 -29.73 16.96 12.73
N SER A 7 -29.04 18.08 12.60
CA SER A 7 -28.25 18.39 11.41
C SER A 7 -27.15 17.33 11.29
N PHE A 8 -27.30 16.42 10.34
CA PHE A 8 -26.19 15.65 9.80
C PHE A 8 -25.17 16.66 9.23
N LEU A 9 -24.16 17.00 10.02
CA LEU A 9 -22.90 17.51 9.51
C LEU A 9 -22.26 16.35 8.75
N ALA A 10 -22.68 16.17 7.50
CA ALA A 10 -21.83 15.54 6.51
C ALA A 10 -20.60 16.45 6.40
N PHE A 11 -19.56 16.16 7.17
CA PHE A 11 -18.21 16.57 6.83
C PHE A 11 -17.91 15.92 5.47
N GLN A 12 -18.22 16.63 4.38
CA GLN A 12 -17.43 16.52 3.18
C GLN A 12 -16.03 16.96 3.59
N GLN A 13 -15.23 16.02 4.10
CA GLN A 13 -13.80 16.19 4.14
C GLN A 13 -13.39 16.55 2.71
N SER A 14 -12.79 17.71 2.53
CA SER A 14 -12.10 18.02 1.28
C SER A 14 -11.11 16.89 1.05
N LEU A 15 -11.42 16.04 0.07
CA LEU A 15 -10.58 14.93 -0.36
C LEU A 15 -9.18 15.50 -0.61
N ALA A 16 -8.19 14.95 0.09
CA ALA A 16 -6.84 15.49 0.00
C ALA A 16 -6.29 15.08 -1.37
N ALA A 17 -5.87 16.06 -2.17
CA ALA A 17 -5.03 15.77 -3.33
C ALA A 17 -3.83 14.91 -2.89
N VAL A 18 -3.31 14.08 -3.79
CA VAL A 18 -2.05 13.34 -3.55
C VAL A 18 -1.03 14.32 -2.95
N THR A 19 -0.54 14.00 -1.75
CA THR A 19 0.32 14.91 -0.98
C THR A 19 1.78 14.85 -1.42
N TRP A 20 2.14 13.80 -2.16
CA TRP A 20 3.47 13.58 -2.72
C TRP A 20 3.57 14.26 -4.09
N ARG A 21 4.79 14.54 -4.53
CA ARG A 21 5.02 15.06 -5.87
C ARG A 21 4.73 13.96 -6.89
N THR A 22 3.79 14.21 -7.78
CA THR A 22 3.35 13.24 -8.77
C THR A 22 4.15 13.36 -10.07
N ILE A 23 4.46 12.22 -10.68
CA ILE A 23 5.11 12.13 -11.99
C ILE A 23 4.24 11.25 -12.89
N GLY A 24 3.85 11.80 -14.05
CA GLY A 24 3.03 11.08 -15.03
C GLY A 24 1.61 10.76 -14.55
N CYS A 25 1.12 11.43 -13.52
CA CYS A 25 -0.21 11.19 -12.96
C CYS A 25 -1.30 12.11 -13.52
N ASP A 26 -0.93 13.13 -14.31
CA ASP A 26 -1.89 14.08 -14.86
C ASP A 26 -2.88 13.37 -15.80
N GLY A 27 -4.16 13.43 -15.44
CA GLY A 27 -5.22 12.71 -16.15
C GLY A 27 -5.15 11.18 -16.05
N TRP A 28 -4.24 10.63 -15.24
CA TRP A 28 -4.09 9.20 -15.08
C TRP A 28 -5.33 8.61 -14.39
N THR A 29 -5.86 7.54 -14.98
CA THR A 29 -6.95 6.78 -14.39
C THR A 29 -6.68 5.29 -14.52
N PHE A 30 -7.13 4.52 -13.54
CA PHE A 30 -7.16 3.06 -13.61
C PHE A 30 -8.58 2.58 -13.31
N LYS A 31 -9.16 1.83 -14.26
CA LYS A 31 -10.56 1.35 -14.21
C LYS A 31 -11.56 2.46 -13.82
N GLY A 32 -11.37 3.65 -14.37
CA GLY A 32 -12.25 4.81 -14.18
C GLY A 32 -12.09 5.57 -12.86
N LYS A 33 -11.09 5.23 -12.03
CA LYS A 33 -10.75 5.98 -10.80
C LYS A 33 -9.47 6.78 -11.04
N SER A 34 -9.47 8.04 -10.59
CA SER A 34 -8.28 8.90 -10.61
C SER A 34 -7.27 8.46 -9.55
N ILE A 35 -6.03 8.97 -9.65
CA ILE A 35 -5.01 8.74 -8.62
C ILE A 35 -5.45 9.27 -7.24
N ASP A 36 -6.12 10.43 -7.18
CA ASP A 36 -6.63 10.99 -5.92
C ASP A 36 -7.64 10.06 -5.27
N ALA A 37 -8.58 9.51 -6.05
CA ALA A 37 -9.57 8.56 -5.52
C ALA A 37 -8.92 7.26 -4.99
N ILE A 38 -7.85 6.80 -5.65
CA ILE A 38 -7.06 5.64 -5.22
C ILE A 38 -6.30 5.96 -3.92
N TRP A 39 -5.72 7.16 -3.82
CA TRP A 39 -5.00 7.66 -2.65
C TRP A 39 -5.92 7.82 -1.44
N ASP A 40 -7.07 8.47 -1.61
CA ASP A 40 -8.08 8.63 -0.57
C ASP A 40 -8.61 7.28 -0.08
N ASN A 41 -8.83 6.33 -1.00
CA ASN A 41 -9.27 5.00 -0.61
C ASN A 41 -8.19 4.25 0.19
N ALA A 42 -6.89 4.48 -0.06
CA ALA A 42 -5.81 3.95 0.77
C ALA A 42 -5.81 4.56 2.18
N VAL A 43 -6.07 5.88 2.32
CA VAL A 43 -6.27 6.53 3.62
C VAL A 43 -7.50 5.99 4.36
N LEU A 44 -8.59 5.72 3.63
CA LEU A 44 -9.79 5.10 4.20
C LEU A 44 -9.49 3.67 4.68
N MET A 45 -8.76 2.87 3.90
CA MET A 45 -8.35 1.51 4.27
C MET A 45 -7.56 1.48 5.57
N THR A 46 -6.59 2.38 5.76
CA THR A 46 -5.82 2.46 7.02
C THR A 46 -6.70 2.85 8.20
N THR A 47 -7.67 3.74 7.99
CA THR A 47 -8.64 4.15 9.02
C THR A 47 -9.55 2.98 9.40
N GLN A 48 -10.07 2.24 8.42
CA GLN A 48 -10.91 1.05 8.68
C GLN A 48 -10.12 -0.06 9.35
N ALA A 49 -8.86 -0.28 8.95
CA ALA A 49 -7.99 -1.24 9.61
C ALA A 49 -7.79 -0.91 11.09
N GLN A 50 -7.46 0.34 11.42
CA GLN A 50 -7.35 0.79 12.81
C GLN A 50 -8.66 0.60 13.60
N SER A 51 -9.81 0.88 12.97
CA SER A 51 -11.12 0.67 13.59
C SER A 51 -11.39 -0.82 13.86
N GLN A 52 -11.01 -1.72 12.94
CA GLN A 52 -11.11 -3.16 13.18
C GLN A 52 -10.21 -3.61 14.33
N ILE A 53 -8.99 -3.07 14.43
CA ILE A 53 -8.10 -3.36 15.57
C ILE A 53 -8.74 -2.89 16.89
N ASP A 54 -9.30 -1.68 16.92
CA ASP A 54 -9.95 -1.12 18.13
C ASP A 54 -11.21 -1.88 18.53
N ALA A 55 -11.88 -2.54 17.58
CA ALA A 55 -13.04 -3.37 17.85
C ALA A 55 -12.68 -4.69 18.54
N ILE A 56 -11.40 -5.12 18.54
CA ILE A 56 -10.98 -6.39 19.13
C ILE A 56 -11.11 -6.32 20.66
N PRO A 57 -11.89 -7.22 21.28
CA PRO A 57 -12.03 -7.25 22.72
C PRO A 57 -10.72 -7.59 23.44
N THR A 58 -10.47 -6.90 24.55
CA THR A 58 -9.23 -7.01 25.34
C THR A 58 -9.45 -7.58 26.75
N ARG A 59 -10.70 -7.83 27.12
CA ARG A 59 -11.10 -8.32 28.44
C ARG A 59 -12.42 -9.08 28.35
N MET A 60 -12.61 -10.00 29.29
CA MET A 60 -13.86 -10.74 29.45
C MET A 60 -15.04 -9.78 29.61
N ARG A 61 -16.13 -10.07 28.89
CA ARG A 61 -17.39 -9.32 28.98
C ARG A 61 -18.51 -10.25 29.43
N MET A 62 -19.15 -9.93 30.56
CA MET A 62 -20.39 -10.59 30.95
C MET A 62 -21.46 -10.31 29.88
N GLY A 63 -21.94 -11.35 29.21
CA GLY A 63 -22.81 -11.25 28.01
C GLY A 63 -22.14 -11.64 26.69
N GLY A 64 -20.83 -11.89 26.70
CA GLY A 64 -20.05 -12.28 25.51
C GLY A 64 -19.79 -11.12 24.54
N PHE A 65 -18.96 -11.39 23.53
CA PHE A 65 -18.69 -10.44 22.45
C PHE A 65 -19.73 -10.55 21.33
N ASN A 66 -20.00 -9.44 20.65
CA ASN A 66 -20.84 -9.48 19.45
C ASN A 66 -20.07 -10.10 18.27
N ASP A 67 -20.76 -10.38 17.17
CA ASP A 67 -20.13 -11.09 16.05
C ASP A 67 -19.10 -10.26 15.28
N LEU A 68 -19.23 -8.93 15.27
CA LEU A 68 -18.24 -8.05 14.66
C LEU A 68 -16.93 -8.10 15.46
N GLN A 69 -17.02 -8.00 16.78
CA GLN A 69 -15.88 -8.11 17.70
C GLN A 69 -15.17 -9.47 17.60
N LYS A 70 -15.93 -10.56 17.47
CA LYS A 70 -15.37 -11.90 17.27
C LYS A 70 -14.68 -12.04 15.92
N ARG A 71 -15.26 -11.46 14.85
CA ARG A 71 -14.66 -11.46 13.51
C ARG A 71 -13.38 -10.66 13.48
N ALA A 72 -13.38 -9.44 14.02
CA ALA A 72 -12.18 -8.61 14.13
C ALA A 72 -11.04 -9.35 14.84
N GLY A 73 -11.32 -9.98 15.98
CA GLY A 73 -10.33 -10.78 16.72
C GLY A 73 -9.82 -11.99 15.94
N ALA A 74 -10.71 -12.76 15.31
CA ALA A 74 -10.32 -13.92 14.51
C ALA A 74 -9.52 -13.53 13.26
N ASN A 75 -9.91 -12.45 12.58
CA ASN A 75 -9.22 -11.93 11.40
C ASN A 75 -7.81 -11.40 11.76
N ALA A 76 -7.67 -10.76 12.92
CA ALA A 76 -6.37 -10.34 13.43
C ALA A 76 -5.48 -11.53 13.83
N GLU A 77 -6.06 -12.60 14.40
CA GLU A 77 -5.36 -13.86 14.65
C GLU A 77 -4.79 -14.44 13.33
N PHE A 78 -5.55 -14.39 12.23
CA PHE A 78 -5.09 -14.87 10.92
C PHE A 78 -3.91 -14.09 10.34
N MET A 79 -3.88 -12.76 10.48
CA MET A 79 -2.87 -11.93 9.81
C MET A 79 -1.69 -11.57 10.70
N PHE A 80 -1.91 -11.45 12.01
CA PHE A 80 -0.87 -11.02 12.95
C PHE A 80 -0.49 -12.10 13.96
N GLY A 81 -1.09 -13.30 13.90
CA GLY A 81 -0.72 -14.43 14.76
C GLY A 81 -1.05 -14.22 16.23
N VAL A 82 -1.98 -13.33 16.54
CA VAL A 82 -2.40 -13.06 17.92
C VAL A 82 -3.31 -14.16 18.44
N ASN A 83 -3.14 -14.58 19.70
CA ASN A 83 -4.04 -15.53 20.33
C ASN A 83 -5.33 -14.82 20.78
N PHE A 84 -6.40 -14.96 20.01
CA PHE A 84 -7.70 -14.38 20.33
C PHE A 84 -8.65 -15.44 20.92
N ASN A 85 -9.09 -15.20 22.16
CA ASN A 85 -10.12 -16.02 22.77
C ASN A 85 -11.50 -15.37 22.62
N ARG A 86 -12.46 -16.10 22.07
CA ARG A 86 -13.84 -15.62 21.84
C ARG A 86 -14.64 -15.20 23.09
N PHE A 87 -14.15 -15.50 24.29
CA PHE A 87 -14.78 -15.15 25.58
C PHE A 87 -13.96 -14.15 26.39
N THR A 88 -12.63 -14.29 26.40
CA THR A 88 -11.75 -13.44 27.23
C THR A 88 -11.06 -12.32 26.45
N GLY A 89 -11.06 -12.39 25.11
CA GLY A 89 -10.41 -11.41 24.24
C GLY A 89 -8.92 -11.67 24.06
N LEU A 90 -8.18 -10.62 23.68
CA LEU A 90 -6.73 -10.63 23.60
C LEU A 90 -6.09 -10.55 25.00
N GLY A 91 -5.08 -11.38 25.24
CA GLY A 91 -4.15 -11.21 26.37
C GLY A 91 -3.11 -10.12 26.10
N SER A 92 -2.28 -9.80 27.10
CA SER A 92 -1.29 -8.70 27.04
C SER A 92 -0.33 -8.78 25.85
N ALA A 93 0.11 -9.98 25.47
CA ALA A 93 0.98 -10.17 24.30
C ALA A 93 0.25 -9.80 23.00
N GLY A 94 -0.98 -10.28 22.80
CA GLY A 94 -1.80 -9.92 21.65
C GLY A 94 -2.09 -8.41 21.59
N LEU A 95 -2.30 -7.76 22.74
CA LEU A 95 -2.46 -6.30 22.79
C LEU A 95 -1.20 -5.55 22.36
N ALA A 96 -0.02 -6.03 22.72
CA ALA A 96 1.24 -5.44 22.28
C ALA A 96 1.40 -5.57 20.76
N THR A 97 1.15 -6.75 20.20
CA THR A 97 1.16 -7.00 18.75
C THR A 97 0.18 -6.08 18.02
N MET A 98 -1.05 -5.97 18.52
CA MET A 98 -2.06 -5.12 17.90
C MET A 98 -1.77 -3.63 18.04
N ARG A 99 -1.08 -3.20 19.11
CA ARG A 99 -0.58 -1.83 19.23
C ARG A 99 0.46 -1.55 18.15
N THR A 100 1.42 -2.45 17.94
CA THR A 100 2.42 -2.33 16.86
C THR A 100 1.74 -2.22 15.50
N ALA A 101 0.79 -3.10 15.20
CA ALA A 101 0.06 -3.07 13.94
C ALA A 101 -0.74 -1.77 13.76
N LYS A 102 -1.38 -1.28 14.83
CA LYS A 102 -2.10 -0.01 14.81
C LYS A 102 -1.16 1.18 14.58
N THR A 103 0.01 1.19 15.23
CA THR A 103 1.04 2.22 15.01
C THR A 103 1.50 2.23 13.56
N MET A 104 1.75 1.07 12.96
CA MET A 104 2.09 0.96 11.53
C MET A 104 1.02 1.62 10.66
N TYR A 105 -0.27 1.33 10.86
CA TYR A 105 -1.34 1.98 10.09
C TYR A 105 -1.44 3.48 10.32
N SER A 106 -1.22 3.95 11.55
CA SER A 106 -1.13 5.38 11.86
C SER A 106 0.02 6.03 11.07
N ASP A 107 1.19 5.40 11.02
CA ASP A 107 2.35 5.94 10.32
C ASP A 107 2.15 5.91 8.79
N ILE A 108 1.57 4.83 8.25
CA ILE A 108 1.15 4.76 6.84
C ILE A 108 0.19 5.90 6.52
N GLN A 109 -0.84 6.10 7.35
CA GLN A 109 -1.82 7.17 7.18
C GLN A 109 -1.14 8.55 7.19
N LYS A 110 -0.24 8.81 8.14
CA LYS A 110 0.54 10.04 8.18
C LYS A 110 1.41 10.21 6.95
N GLY A 111 2.01 9.13 6.43
CA GLY A 111 2.81 9.14 5.20
C GLY A 111 1.99 9.53 3.97
N LEU A 112 0.78 8.98 3.83
CA LEU A 112 -0.18 9.34 2.79
C LEU A 112 -0.70 10.78 2.96
N GLN A 113 -0.84 11.26 4.19
CA GLN A 113 -1.39 12.58 4.49
C GLN A 113 -0.34 13.70 4.53
N GLY A 114 0.93 13.41 4.29
CA GLY A 114 1.96 14.45 4.34
C GLY A 114 2.31 14.92 5.76
N THR A 115 2.11 14.08 6.79
CA THR A 115 2.28 14.46 8.21
C THR A 115 3.20 13.52 8.99
N LEU A 116 3.91 12.62 8.30
CA LEU A 116 4.83 11.70 8.95
C LEU A 116 6.13 12.41 9.34
N ASP A 117 6.42 12.41 10.64
CA ASP A 117 7.65 12.97 11.16
C ASP A 117 8.89 12.29 10.52
N ASN A 118 9.85 13.10 10.09
CA ASN A 118 11.10 12.65 9.42
C ASN A 118 10.93 12.07 8.02
N LEU A 119 9.78 12.25 7.38
CA LEU A 119 9.65 12.10 5.94
C LEU A 119 9.43 13.48 5.33
N ASP A 120 10.34 13.90 4.45
CA ASP A 120 10.15 15.12 3.67
C ASP A 120 9.13 14.85 2.56
N VAL A 121 7.87 14.95 2.94
CA VAL A 121 6.71 14.71 2.09
C VAL A 121 6.59 15.73 0.95
N GLY A 122 7.23 16.90 1.05
CA GLY A 122 7.34 17.84 -0.06
C GLY A 122 8.22 17.31 -1.21
N ASN A 123 9.08 16.34 -0.92
CA ASN A 123 10.07 15.82 -1.85
C ASN A 123 9.96 14.30 -2.10
N ALA A 124 8.92 13.64 -1.60
CA ALA A 124 8.61 12.24 -1.95
C ALA A 124 7.90 12.16 -3.32
N TYR A 125 8.14 11.07 -4.06
CA TYR A 125 7.65 10.93 -5.44
C TYR A 125 6.64 9.80 -5.61
N LEU A 126 5.54 10.06 -6.33
CA LEU A 126 4.59 9.06 -6.78
C LEU A 126 4.55 9.03 -8.31
N PHE A 127 4.89 7.89 -8.91
CA PHE A 127 4.85 7.67 -10.35
C PHE A 127 3.62 6.85 -10.74
N CYS A 128 2.83 7.35 -11.68
CA CYS A 128 1.64 6.66 -12.19
C CYS A 128 1.97 5.85 -13.46
N GLY A 129 2.65 4.72 -13.25
CA GLY A 129 3.18 3.88 -14.31
C GLY A 129 4.50 4.41 -14.87
N ALA A 130 4.83 3.98 -16.08
CA ALA A 130 5.96 4.51 -16.85
C ALA A 130 5.68 5.88 -17.48
N ASN A 131 4.46 6.39 -17.33
CA ASN A 131 4.07 7.70 -17.87
C ASN A 131 4.98 8.78 -17.28
N GLY A 132 5.47 9.69 -18.13
CA GLY A 132 6.40 10.73 -17.70
C GLY A 132 7.85 10.26 -17.50
N LEU A 133 8.15 8.98 -17.79
CA LEU A 133 9.53 8.50 -17.88
C LEU A 133 10.03 8.58 -19.33
N THR A 134 11.30 8.93 -19.47
CA THR A 134 12.04 8.92 -20.73
C THR A 134 13.33 8.13 -20.57
N LYS A 135 13.83 7.57 -21.68
CA LYS A 135 15.12 6.90 -21.73
C LYS A 135 16.09 7.73 -22.59
N SER A 136 16.76 8.67 -21.95
CA SER A 136 17.72 9.60 -22.57
C SER A 136 19.02 9.67 -21.75
N PRO A 137 20.15 10.10 -22.35
CA PRO A 137 21.31 10.50 -21.59
C PRO A 137 20.98 11.75 -20.76
N ILE A 138 21.44 11.79 -19.51
CA ILE A 138 21.34 12.98 -18.65
C ILE A 138 22.62 13.81 -18.83
N PRO A 139 22.53 15.12 -19.13
CA PRO A 139 23.70 15.98 -19.25
C PRO A 139 24.59 15.91 -18.00
N GLU A 140 25.91 15.78 -18.22
CA GLU A 140 26.93 15.78 -17.16
C GLU A 140 26.76 14.68 -16.10
N TYR A 141 25.91 13.67 -16.37
CA TYR A 141 25.78 12.51 -15.52
C TYR A 141 27.00 11.59 -15.69
N ARG A 142 27.47 11.04 -14.56
CA ARG A 142 28.66 10.17 -14.48
C ARG A 142 28.66 9.01 -15.48
N ASP A 143 27.48 8.55 -15.87
CA ASP A 143 27.29 7.51 -16.87
C ASP A 143 26.59 8.08 -18.12
N PRO A 144 27.31 8.41 -19.20
CA PRO A 144 26.77 9.23 -20.31
C PRO A 144 25.79 8.50 -21.24
N GLY A 145 25.26 7.34 -20.84
CA GLY A 145 24.35 6.53 -21.65
C GLY A 145 22.90 6.75 -21.27
N PRO A 146 21.97 6.28 -22.11
CA PRO A 146 20.56 6.48 -21.88
C PRO A 146 20.06 5.63 -20.70
N ILE A 147 19.46 6.28 -19.71
CA ILE A 147 18.85 5.65 -18.53
C ILE A 147 17.41 6.15 -18.36
N TRP A 148 16.57 5.37 -17.68
CA TRP A 148 15.20 5.79 -17.39
C TRP A 148 15.16 6.83 -16.27
N HIS A 149 14.49 7.94 -16.52
CA HIS A 149 14.30 9.02 -15.57
C HIS A 149 13.07 9.86 -15.95
N ALA A 150 12.60 10.71 -15.03
CA ALA A 150 11.68 11.79 -15.35
C ALA A 150 12.43 13.11 -15.51
N GLU A 151 11.97 13.95 -16.42
CA GLU A 151 12.45 15.31 -16.62
C GLU A 151 11.35 16.27 -16.16
N VAL A 152 11.66 17.19 -15.25
CA VAL A 152 10.71 18.20 -14.78
C VAL A 152 11.35 19.57 -14.88
N GLU A 153 10.67 20.51 -15.56
CA GLU A 153 11.11 21.90 -15.57
C GLU A 153 10.72 22.58 -14.25
N ILE A 154 11.71 23.20 -13.60
CA ILE A 154 11.50 23.98 -12.37
C ILE A 154 12.06 25.39 -12.54
N ASP A 155 11.38 26.34 -11.91
CA ASP A 155 11.79 27.74 -11.83
C ASP A 155 12.60 27.94 -10.55
N LEU A 156 13.89 28.28 -10.67
CA LEU A 156 14.75 28.66 -9.54
C LEU A 156 14.98 30.17 -9.50
N PRO A 157 15.15 30.78 -8.31
CA PRO A 157 15.59 32.16 -8.22
C PRO A 157 16.95 32.31 -8.90
N GLY A 158 17.05 33.22 -9.88
CA GLY A 158 18.31 33.52 -10.55
C GLY A 158 19.27 34.31 -9.65
N GLU A 159 20.49 34.52 -10.14
CA GLU A 159 21.53 35.28 -9.40
C GLU A 159 21.09 36.73 -9.09
N ASN A 160 20.22 37.32 -9.91
CA ASN A 160 19.66 38.65 -9.69
C ASN A 160 18.24 38.59 -9.11
N PRO A 161 17.90 39.46 -8.13
CA PRO A 161 16.54 39.57 -7.62
C PRO A 161 15.53 39.93 -8.72
N GLY A 162 14.64 38.99 -9.05
CA GLY A 162 13.60 39.16 -10.08
C GLY A 162 13.83 38.36 -11.36
N GLU A 163 15.00 37.71 -11.50
CA GLU A 163 15.25 36.74 -12.57
C GLU A 163 14.84 35.32 -12.11
N ILE A 164 14.32 34.54 -13.06
CA ILE A 164 13.93 33.14 -12.86
C ILE A 164 14.74 32.31 -13.84
N ASP A 165 15.58 31.42 -13.30
CA ASP A 165 16.33 30.44 -14.09
C ASP A 165 15.50 29.18 -14.23
N ARG A 166 15.14 28.85 -15.47
CA ARG A 166 14.49 27.58 -15.79
C ARG A 166 15.54 26.49 -15.90
N VAL A 167 15.47 25.53 -15.00
CA VAL A 167 16.36 24.36 -15.01
C VAL A 167 15.57 23.07 -15.14
N THR A 168 16.17 22.09 -15.78
CA THR A 168 15.63 20.74 -15.83
C THR A 168 16.12 19.97 -14.62
N GLU A 169 15.17 19.49 -13.84
CA GLU A 169 15.37 18.54 -12.78
C GLU A 169 15.18 17.11 -13.32
N TYR A 170 16.11 16.23 -12.96
CA TYR A 170 16.06 14.83 -13.37
C TYR A 170 15.76 13.95 -12.15
N ILE A 171 14.71 13.13 -12.23
CA ILE A 171 14.38 12.16 -11.18
C ILE A 171 14.70 10.76 -11.65
N LEU A 172 15.75 10.17 -11.06
CA LEU A 172 16.22 8.83 -11.39
C LEU A 172 15.60 7.80 -10.44
N LEU A 173 15.27 6.63 -10.97
CA LEU A 173 14.71 5.52 -10.22
C LEU A 173 15.83 4.51 -9.93
N SER A 174 16.16 4.24 -8.66
CA SER A 174 17.33 3.40 -8.31
C SER A 174 17.34 2.02 -8.99
N PHE A 175 16.17 1.41 -9.21
CA PHE A 175 16.05 0.09 -9.86
C PHE A 175 16.17 0.13 -11.40
N ALA A 176 16.08 1.32 -12.01
CA ALA A 176 16.15 1.53 -13.46
C ALA A 176 17.29 2.47 -13.87
N ALA A 177 18.16 2.85 -12.94
CA ALA A 177 19.32 3.72 -13.15
C ALA A 177 20.51 3.01 -13.84
N ASN A 178 20.24 2.02 -14.69
CA ASN A 178 21.25 1.33 -15.50
C ASN A 178 20.81 1.31 -16.98
N ARG A 179 21.77 1.32 -17.90
CA ARG A 179 21.50 1.44 -19.36
C ARG A 179 20.76 0.24 -19.94
N GLU A 180 20.95 -0.94 -19.37
CA GLU A 180 20.34 -2.20 -19.80
C GLU A 180 18.93 -2.38 -19.24
N ALA A 181 18.48 -1.51 -18.33
CA ALA A 181 17.15 -1.58 -17.75
C ALA A 181 16.07 -1.51 -18.85
N GLY A 182 15.16 -2.48 -18.79
CA GLY A 182 13.89 -2.41 -19.50
C GLY A 182 13.05 -1.23 -19.02
N GLU A 183 12.01 -0.90 -19.77
CA GLU A 183 11.05 0.13 -19.36
C GLU A 183 10.41 -0.25 -18.00
N PRO A 184 10.42 0.65 -17.00
CA PRO A 184 9.72 0.43 -15.74
C PRO A 184 8.25 0.07 -15.98
N CYS A 185 7.68 -0.82 -15.19
CA CYS A 185 6.34 -1.39 -15.42
C CYS A 185 6.21 -2.26 -16.69
N ALA A 186 7.28 -2.56 -17.41
CA ALA A 186 7.29 -3.47 -18.56
C ALA A 186 8.52 -4.39 -18.59
N GLU A 187 9.33 -4.42 -17.52
CA GLU A 187 10.49 -5.28 -17.37
C GLU A 187 10.14 -6.78 -17.51
N PRO A 188 10.87 -7.58 -18.29
CA PRO A 188 10.59 -9.01 -18.41
C PRO A 188 10.68 -9.76 -17.08
N GLY A 189 9.73 -10.67 -16.81
CA GLY A 189 9.78 -11.59 -15.67
C GLY A 189 9.53 -10.98 -14.29
N GLN A 190 9.13 -9.70 -14.20
CA GLN A 190 8.78 -9.04 -12.94
C GLN A 190 7.26 -9.00 -12.76
N ASN A 191 6.79 -9.28 -11.54
CA ASN A 191 5.36 -9.35 -11.21
C ASN A 191 5.04 -8.50 -9.96
N TYR A 192 4.70 -7.23 -10.14
CA TYR A 192 4.39 -6.30 -9.06
C TYR A 192 3.37 -5.24 -9.53
N ALA A 193 2.42 -4.85 -8.68
CA ALA A 193 1.52 -3.71 -8.96
C ALA A 193 2.03 -2.38 -8.42
N GLY A 194 3.04 -2.43 -7.55
CA GLY A 194 3.68 -1.26 -6.95
C GLY A 194 5.13 -1.58 -6.60
N LYS A 195 5.96 -0.54 -6.53
CA LYS A 195 7.34 -0.68 -6.06
C LYS A 195 7.80 0.60 -5.37
N THR A 196 8.22 0.47 -4.11
CA THR A 196 9.00 1.47 -3.39
C THR A 196 10.48 1.40 -3.80
N PHE A 197 11.13 2.55 -3.93
CA PHE A 197 12.53 2.67 -4.31
C PHE A 197 13.15 3.97 -3.79
N THR A 198 14.47 4.12 -3.98
CA THR A 198 15.16 5.39 -3.75
C THR A 198 15.13 6.21 -5.03
N ALA A 199 14.50 7.38 -4.98
CA ALA A 199 14.50 8.35 -6.08
C ALA A 199 15.68 9.30 -5.90
N THR A 200 16.53 9.44 -6.92
CA THR A 200 17.60 10.44 -6.91
C THR A 200 17.14 11.65 -7.71
N GLN A 201 16.93 12.76 -7.00
CA GLN A 201 16.72 14.06 -7.62
C GLN A 201 18.07 14.66 -8.00
N ARG A 202 18.18 15.15 -9.24
CA ARG A 202 19.38 15.83 -9.73
C ARG A 202 19.02 17.16 -10.36
N ILE A 203 19.70 18.22 -9.93
CA ILE A 203 19.61 19.58 -10.50
C ILE A 203 21.04 20.07 -10.72
N GLY A 204 21.45 20.19 -11.99
CA GLY A 204 22.86 20.44 -12.33
C GLY A 204 23.77 19.32 -11.79
N GLU A 205 24.74 19.68 -10.95
CA GLU A 205 25.66 18.74 -10.28
C GLU A 205 25.17 18.24 -8.91
N VAL A 206 24.10 18.84 -8.36
CA VAL A 206 23.58 18.51 -7.03
C VAL A 206 22.68 17.28 -7.12
N GLU A 207 22.90 16.30 -6.23
CA GLU A 207 22.09 15.09 -6.10
C GLU A 207 21.55 14.94 -4.68
N GLU A 208 20.25 14.73 -4.56
CA GLU A 208 19.56 14.42 -3.31
C GLU A 208 18.74 13.13 -3.44
N GLN A 209 18.56 12.43 -2.32
CA GLN A 209 17.86 11.14 -2.30
C GLN A 209 16.56 11.22 -1.53
N PHE A 210 15.49 10.83 -2.21
CA PHE A 210 14.14 10.78 -1.69
C PHE A 210 13.54 9.39 -1.82
N VAL A 211 12.33 9.23 -1.30
CA VAL A 211 11.55 8.02 -1.49
C VAL A 211 10.68 8.16 -2.75
N GLY A 212 10.59 7.08 -3.51
CA GLY A 212 9.70 6.98 -4.66
C GLY A 212 8.79 5.75 -4.54
N ILE A 213 7.55 5.88 -4.99
CA ILE A 213 6.65 4.76 -5.27
C ILE A 213 6.26 4.83 -6.74
N ILE A 214 6.34 3.72 -7.47
CA ILE A 214 5.76 3.59 -8.81
C ILE A 214 4.62 2.58 -8.79
N LEU A 215 3.46 2.97 -9.33
CA LEU A 215 2.29 2.10 -9.48
C LEU A 215 2.24 1.50 -10.88
N CYS A 216 2.28 0.18 -10.97
CA CYS A 216 2.24 -0.59 -12.22
C CYS A 216 1.08 -1.61 -12.23
N PRO A 217 -0.18 -1.22 -11.98
CA PRO A 217 -1.27 -2.18 -11.76
C PRO A 217 -1.55 -3.12 -12.95
N ASN A 218 -1.24 -2.69 -14.17
CA ASN A 218 -1.39 -3.50 -15.39
C ASN A 218 -0.53 -4.77 -15.35
N ARG A 219 0.60 -4.76 -14.64
CA ARG A 219 1.50 -5.92 -14.53
C ARG A 219 0.85 -7.11 -13.86
N TRP A 220 0.08 -6.86 -12.82
CA TRP A 220 -0.69 -7.92 -12.17
C TRP A 220 -1.84 -8.37 -13.07
N GLU A 221 -2.50 -7.46 -13.80
CA GLU A 221 -3.56 -7.83 -14.74
C GLU A 221 -3.06 -8.70 -15.90
N GLU A 222 -1.89 -8.37 -16.47
CA GLU A 222 -1.20 -9.15 -17.50
C GLU A 222 -0.83 -10.57 -17.03
N ASN A 223 -0.53 -10.71 -15.73
CA ASN A 223 -0.27 -12.00 -15.08
C ASN A 223 -1.56 -12.73 -14.64
N GLY A 224 -2.74 -12.22 -15.03
CA GLY A 224 -4.03 -12.87 -14.80
C GLY A 224 -4.65 -12.63 -13.43
N TYR A 225 -4.11 -11.71 -12.62
CA TYR A 225 -4.69 -11.35 -11.33
C TYR A 225 -5.91 -10.44 -11.50
N LYS A 226 -6.94 -10.67 -10.68
CA LYS A 226 -8.10 -9.78 -10.60
C LYS A 226 -7.75 -8.53 -9.80
N ILE A 227 -7.58 -7.40 -10.51
CA ILE A 227 -7.20 -6.12 -9.89
C ILE A 227 -8.36 -5.13 -9.85
N PHE A 228 -8.54 -4.49 -8.69
CA PHE A 228 -9.48 -3.40 -8.45
C PHE A 228 -8.72 -2.07 -8.37
N ALA A 229 -9.33 -0.95 -8.79
CA ALA A 229 -8.74 0.36 -8.53
C ALA A 229 -8.81 0.70 -7.03
N THR A 230 -10.03 0.62 -6.49
CA THR A 230 -10.39 0.89 -5.09
C THR A 230 -11.23 -0.28 -4.57
N LEU A 231 -11.32 -0.43 -3.24
CA LEU A 231 -12.33 -1.27 -2.60
C LEU A 231 -13.29 -0.38 -1.81
N ASP A 232 -14.57 -0.45 -2.14
CA ASP A 232 -15.59 0.34 -1.45
C ASP A 232 -15.85 -0.20 -0.04
N GLN A 233 -16.16 0.68 0.91
CA GLN A 233 -16.51 0.25 2.25
C GLN A 233 -17.80 -0.58 2.22
N GLY A 234 -17.77 -1.74 2.86
CA GLY A 234 -18.87 -2.70 2.90
C GLY A 234 -18.96 -3.60 1.66
N PHE A 235 -17.93 -3.65 0.80
CA PHE A 235 -17.98 -4.52 -0.39
C PHE A 235 -18.28 -5.98 0.00
N PRO A 236 -19.10 -6.69 -0.79
CA PRO A 236 -19.38 -8.10 -0.54
C PRO A 236 -18.15 -8.94 -0.90
N ALA A 237 -17.59 -9.64 0.07
CA ALA A 237 -16.58 -10.64 -0.20
C ALA A 237 -17.27 -12.00 -0.48
N GLU A 238 -17.08 -12.52 -1.68
CA GLU A 238 -17.72 -13.76 -2.13
C GLU A 238 -16.88 -14.99 -1.78
N ALA A 239 -17.55 -16.03 -1.27
CA ALA A 239 -16.96 -17.34 -1.12
C ALA A 239 -16.84 -18.01 -2.49
N SER A 240 -15.70 -18.64 -2.79
CA SER A 240 -15.62 -19.52 -3.96
C SER A 240 -16.38 -20.82 -3.68
N GLU A 241 -16.86 -21.51 -4.72
CA GLU A 241 -17.61 -22.77 -4.57
C GLU A 241 -16.83 -23.83 -3.76
N GLU A 242 -15.50 -23.78 -3.81
CA GLU A 242 -14.59 -24.71 -3.13
C GLU A 242 -14.32 -24.35 -1.65
N ASN A 243 -14.64 -23.13 -1.22
CA ASN A 243 -14.29 -22.59 0.09
C ASN A 243 -15.52 -22.13 0.87
N LYS A 244 -15.59 -22.49 2.16
CA LYS A 244 -16.66 -22.04 3.07
C LYS A 244 -16.61 -20.52 3.35
N TYR A 245 -15.49 -19.88 3.06
CA TYR A 245 -15.24 -18.46 3.29
C TYR A 245 -14.58 -17.84 2.05
N PRO A 246 -14.69 -16.51 1.86
CA PRO A 246 -13.99 -15.80 0.80
C PRO A 246 -12.48 -16.04 0.86
N TYR A 247 -11.87 -16.31 -0.31
CA TYR A 247 -10.42 -16.35 -0.42
C TYR A 247 -9.91 -14.92 -0.53
N ILE A 248 -9.20 -14.51 0.51
CA ILE A 248 -8.80 -13.11 0.67
C ILE A 248 -7.74 -12.67 -0.34
N GLY A 249 -6.92 -13.61 -0.82
CA GLY A 249 -5.87 -13.32 -1.82
C GLY A 249 -6.38 -12.86 -3.18
N ASP A 250 -7.68 -12.94 -3.45
CA ASP A 250 -8.28 -12.49 -4.72
C ASP A 250 -8.60 -10.99 -4.75
N TYR A 251 -8.60 -10.33 -3.58
CA TYR A 251 -8.88 -8.89 -3.49
C TYR A 251 -7.55 -8.15 -3.55
N ASN A 252 -7.14 -7.78 -4.76
CA ASN A 252 -5.93 -7.01 -5.00
C ASN A 252 -6.32 -5.64 -5.55
N SER A 253 -6.11 -4.59 -4.79
CA SER A 253 -6.46 -3.22 -5.16
C SER A 253 -5.25 -2.33 -5.35
N VAL A 254 -5.35 -1.30 -6.19
CA VAL A 254 -4.28 -0.29 -6.32
C VAL A 254 -4.14 0.51 -5.01
N SER A 255 -5.25 0.82 -4.35
CA SER A 255 -5.23 1.42 -3.01
C SER A 255 -4.56 0.54 -1.96
N GLY A 256 -4.83 -0.76 -1.96
CA GLY A 256 -4.14 -1.73 -1.10
C GLY A 256 -2.65 -1.86 -1.45
N THR A 257 -2.31 -1.77 -2.73
CA THR A 257 -0.92 -1.71 -3.18
C THR A 257 -0.22 -0.47 -2.62
N LEU A 258 -0.86 0.70 -2.60
CA LEU A 258 -0.29 1.88 -1.91
C LEU A 258 -0.06 1.63 -0.41
N VAL A 259 -0.97 0.94 0.27
CA VAL A 259 -0.79 0.55 1.68
C VAL A 259 0.42 -0.40 1.84
N HIS A 260 0.59 -1.36 0.93
CA HIS A 260 1.79 -2.22 0.88
C HIS A 260 3.05 -1.36 0.74
N GLU A 261 3.12 -0.53 -0.30
CA GLU A 261 4.32 0.25 -0.59
C GLU A 261 4.65 1.23 0.53
N MET A 262 3.64 1.84 1.14
CA MET A 262 3.85 2.74 2.28
C MET A 262 4.36 2.00 3.53
N THR A 263 4.12 0.70 3.66
CA THR A 263 4.73 -0.11 4.72
C THR A 263 6.26 -0.16 4.56
N HIS A 264 6.77 -0.25 3.32
CA HIS A 264 8.22 -0.14 3.06
C HIS A 264 8.78 1.23 3.45
N VAL A 265 8.01 2.29 3.17
CA VAL A 265 8.37 3.68 3.50
C VAL A 265 8.51 3.87 5.01
N VAL A 266 7.47 3.53 5.77
CA VAL A 266 7.45 3.80 7.22
C VAL A 266 8.23 2.76 8.03
N GLY A 267 8.32 1.52 7.55
CA GLY A 267 9.20 0.48 8.08
C GLY A 267 10.68 0.69 7.73
N ARG A 268 10.98 1.67 6.87
CA ARG A 268 12.31 2.10 6.40
C ARG A 268 13.15 0.99 5.75
N VAL A 269 12.50 0.17 4.92
CA VAL A 269 13.18 -0.74 3.98
C VAL A 269 12.85 -0.25 2.58
N ARG A 270 13.74 0.57 1.99
CA ARG A 270 13.52 1.21 0.68
C ARG A 270 13.84 0.27 -0.49
N ASP A 271 14.75 -0.67 -0.27
CA ASP A 271 15.10 -1.70 -1.24
C ASP A 271 14.44 -3.01 -0.82
N ASN A 272 13.67 -3.60 -1.74
CA ASN A 272 12.91 -4.85 -1.60
C ASN A 272 13.72 -6.09 -1.16
N GLN A 273 15.01 -5.96 -0.84
CA GLN A 273 15.99 -7.03 -0.62
C GLN A 273 15.71 -7.95 0.58
N LYS A 274 14.76 -7.63 1.47
CA LYS A 274 14.36 -8.52 2.59
C LYS A 274 12.99 -9.17 2.45
N TYR A 275 12.17 -8.77 1.48
CA TYR A 275 10.77 -9.22 1.37
C TYR A 275 10.45 -9.96 0.07
N GLN A 276 11.43 -10.12 -0.82
CA GLN A 276 11.36 -10.90 -2.05
C GLN A 276 11.69 -12.39 -1.89
N ASP A 277 11.46 -12.99 -0.72
CA ASP A 277 11.33 -14.45 -0.69
C ASP A 277 9.98 -14.77 -1.37
N ASP A 278 9.97 -15.60 -2.41
CA ASP A 278 8.75 -16.06 -3.08
C ASP A 278 7.73 -16.70 -2.10
N ASN A 279 8.21 -17.12 -0.93
CA ASN A 279 7.42 -17.63 0.19
C ASN A 279 6.78 -16.55 1.10
N ARG A 280 6.94 -15.25 0.80
CA ARG A 280 6.53 -14.12 1.66
C ARG A 280 5.52 -13.15 1.00
N VAL A 281 5.09 -13.43 -0.23
CA VAL A 281 4.13 -12.60 -0.99
C VAL A 281 2.76 -13.27 -1.06
N GLY A 282 1.71 -12.46 -0.88
CA GLY A 282 0.32 -12.86 -0.96
C GLY A 282 -0.26 -13.45 0.33
N PHE A 283 -1.57 -13.71 0.31
CA PHE A 283 -2.34 -14.12 1.49
C PHE A 283 -1.83 -15.39 2.17
N LYS A 284 -1.52 -16.44 1.39
CA LYS A 284 -1.03 -17.71 1.96
C LYS A 284 0.28 -17.53 2.72
N ALA A 285 1.19 -16.74 2.16
CA ALA A 285 2.47 -16.44 2.75
C ALA A 285 2.33 -15.58 4.03
N ALA A 286 1.51 -14.54 3.99
CA ALA A 286 1.24 -13.69 5.15
C ALA A 286 0.64 -14.49 6.32
N VAL A 287 -0.34 -15.37 6.06
CA VAL A 287 -0.91 -16.22 7.12
C VAL A 287 0.10 -17.24 7.64
N LYS A 288 0.94 -17.82 6.76
CA LYS A 288 2.01 -18.73 7.19
C LYS A 288 3.03 -18.01 8.09
N LEU A 289 3.44 -16.80 7.72
CA LEU A 289 4.32 -15.97 8.55
C LEU A 289 3.67 -15.66 9.90
N ALA A 290 2.39 -15.31 9.93
CA ALA A 290 1.68 -15.05 11.17
C ALA A 290 1.68 -16.26 12.13
N GLN A 291 1.62 -17.47 11.58
CA GLN A 291 1.65 -18.73 12.34
C GLN A 291 3.05 -19.12 12.79
N ASP A 292 4.05 -18.99 11.90
CA ASP A 292 5.40 -19.53 12.11
C ASP A 292 6.36 -18.50 12.73
N ASP A 293 6.20 -17.20 12.42
CA ASP A 293 7.11 -16.10 12.79
C ASP A 293 6.35 -14.75 12.84
N GLN A 294 5.65 -14.51 13.96
CA GLN A 294 4.90 -13.27 14.19
C GLN A 294 5.75 -11.99 14.01
N PRO A 295 7.01 -11.90 14.49
CA PRO A 295 7.88 -10.76 14.19
C PRO A 295 8.05 -10.50 12.69
N ALA A 296 8.24 -11.54 11.86
CA ALA A 296 8.32 -11.38 10.42
C ALA A 296 6.98 -10.97 9.78
N ALA A 297 5.84 -11.45 10.31
CA ALA A 297 4.52 -11.00 9.88
C ALA A 297 4.30 -9.50 10.16
N LEU A 298 4.78 -9.00 11.32
CA LEU A 298 4.69 -7.59 11.70
C LEU A 298 5.55 -6.64 10.85
N THR A 299 6.47 -7.15 10.05
CA THR A 299 7.23 -6.34 9.10
C THR A 299 6.92 -6.68 7.64
N ASN A 300 6.00 -7.61 7.37
CA ASN A 300 5.60 -8.00 6.03
C ASN A 300 4.54 -7.03 5.48
N PRO A 301 4.82 -6.31 4.37
CA PRO A 301 3.87 -5.34 3.80
C PRO A 301 2.52 -5.94 3.37
N ASP A 302 2.53 -7.17 2.86
CA ASP A 302 1.29 -7.85 2.44
C ASP A 302 0.38 -8.18 3.61
N THR A 303 0.94 -8.38 4.80
CA THR A 303 0.15 -8.53 6.03
C THR A 303 -0.71 -7.29 6.27
N TYR A 304 -0.12 -6.10 6.09
CA TYR A 304 -0.82 -4.83 6.28
C TYR A 304 -1.77 -4.49 5.14
N ARG A 305 -1.36 -4.71 3.88
CA ARG A 305 -2.25 -4.54 2.72
C ARG A 305 -3.51 -5.38 2.87
N ILE A 306 -3.34 -6.69 3.05
CA ILE A 306 -4.46 -7.64 3.02
C ILE A 306 -5.42 -7.38 4.19
N PHE A 307 -4.87 -7.13 5.38
CA PHE A 307 -5.72 -6.81 6.53
C PHE A 307 -6.48 -5.49 6.30
N ALA A 308 -5.88 -4.49 5.65
CA ALA A 308 -6.55 -3.22 5.35
C ALA A 308 -7.62 -3.35 4.25
N GLU A 309 -7.31 -4.06 3.16
CA GLU A 309 -8.26 -4.36 2.08
C GLU A 309 -9.50 -5.06 2.65
N MET A 310 -9.31 -6.08 3.47
CA MET A 310 -10.44 -6.81 4.04
C MET A 310 -11.12 -6.12 5.21
N SER A 311 -10.46 -5.15 5.85
CA SER A 311 -11.12 -4.27 6.82
C SER A 311 -12.17 -3.37 6.16
N MET A 312 -12.11 -3.19 4.84
CA MET A 312 -13.20 -2.59 4.07
C MET A 312 -14.43 -3.50 3.96
N SER A 313 -14.33 -4.79 4.30
CA SER A 313 -15.46 -5.72 4.38
C SER A 313 -15.61 -6.31 5.80
N PRO A 314 -15.96 -5.48 6.81
CA PRO A 314 -15.85 -5.86 8.24
C PRO A 314 -16.85 -6.93 8.68
N SER A 315 -17.92 -7.17 7.91
CA SER A 315 -18.87 -8.25 8.18
C SER A 315 -18.36 -9.63 7.74
N THR A 316 -17.29 -9.67 6.94
CA THR A 316 -16.74 -10.90 6.36
C THR A 316 -15.86 -11.62 7.37
N LYS A 317 -16.14 -12.92 7.53
CA LYS A 317 -15.24 -13.83 8.24
C LYS A 317 -14.26 -14.42 7.23
N TRP A 318 -12.96 -14.30 7.52
CA TRP A 318 -11.91 -14.77 6.61
C TRP A 318 -11.70 -16.28 6.75
N GLY A 319 -11.22 -16.91 5.68
CA GLY A 319 -10.79 -18.30 5.73
C GLY A 319 -9.65 -18.56 4.75
N GLN A 320 -8.91 -19.63 5.02
CA GLN A 320 -7.94 -20.18 4.07
C GLN A 320 -8.67 -21.05 3.03
N PRO A 321 -8.10 -21.18 1.83
CA PRO A 321 -8.61 -22.15 0.86
C PRO A 321 -8.41 -23.56 1.41
N ASN A 322 -9.35 -24.46 1.16
CA ASN A 322 -9.24 -25.86 1.57
C ASN A 322 -7.93 -26.47 1.01
N PRO A 323 -7.13 -27.20 1.81
CA PRO A 323 -5.87 -27.80 1.36
C PRO A 323 -6.00 -28.75 0.16
N GLN A 324 -7.21 -29.25 -0.12
CA GLN A 324 -7.48 -30.28 -1.13
C GLN A 324 -7.69 -29.75 -2.55
N SER A 325 -7.86 -28.44 -2.77
CA SER A 325 -8.08 -27.90 -4.13
C SER A 325 -6.80 -27.74 -4.97
N GLY A 326 -5.62 -27.98 -4.40
CA GLY A 326 -4.34 -27.95 -5.11
C GLY A 326 -3.93 -29.26 -5.80
N GLN A 327 -4.73 -30.33 -5.68
CA GLN A 327 -4.45 -31.63 -6.29
C GLN A 327 -5.56 -32.03 -7.26
N HIS A 328 -5.75 -31.30 -8.35
CA HIS A 328 -6.28 -31.88 -9.59
C HIS A 328 -6.02 -30.96 -10.78
N ARG A 329 -4.89 -31.22 -11.46
CA ARG A 329 -4.75 -31.28 -12.94
C ARG A 329 -3.31 -31.61 -13.31
N THR A 330 -2.85 -32.78 -12.88
CA THR A 330 -1.93 -33.59 -13.69
C THR A 330 -2.46 -35.02 -13.68
N ASN A 331 -2.57 -35.57 -14.89
CA ASN A 331 -2.86 -36.95 -15.29
C ASN A 331 -4.20 -37.15 -16.01
N GLY A 332 -4.10 -37.27 -17.33
CA GLY A 332 -5.14 -37.56 -18.31
C GLY A 332 -4.79 -36.95 -19.65
#